data_AF-A0A382JSC8-F1
#
_entry.id   AF-A0A382JSC8-F1
#
_cell.length_a   1.000
_cell.length_b   1.000
_cell.length_c   1.000
_cell.angle_alpha   90.00
_cell.angle_beta   90.00
_cell.angle_gamma   90.00
#
_symmetry.space_group_name_H-M   'P 1'
#
loop_
_entity.id
_entity.type
_entity.pdbx_description
1 polymer ?
#
loop_
_entity_poly.entity_id
_entity_poly.type
_entity_poly.pdbx_seq_one_letter_code
_entity_poly.pdbx_strand_id
1 'polypeptide(L)'
;MSSKEQKQSNLLFGLPRYKSWLYGRSALKNLLSNLNLDMDTSRLTFPNSRFSLSHCVNLAVAAGLLTEQKSINGIGVDLELNRSVTDMHTKFYLSRIERRSALDNDDRIRLWTIKEALFKADPDNQHTVLGHYEIEDPSLLQGKAKNNRGRSFYYSCEKLPMDKIFEIRSGGWISCAVSFSSST
;
A
#
# COMPACT_ATOMS: atom_id res chain seq x y z
N MET A 1 -10.70 18.66 11.58
CA MET A 1 -9.57 18.71 10.61
C MET A 1 -8.75 19.95 10.91
N SER A 2 -7.44 19.93 10.71
CA SER A 2 -6.62 21.14 10.83
C SER A 2 -6.96 22.13 9.71
N SER A 3 -6.59 23.41 9.88
CA SER A 3 -6.85 24.45 8.86
C SER A 3 -6.19 24.13 7.51
N LYS A 4 -5.02 23.47 7.52
CA LYS A 4 -4.33 23.00 6.32
C LYS A 4 -5.05 21.84 5.64
N GLU A 5 -5.54 20.86 6.42
CA GLU A 5 -6.35 19.77 5.88
C GLU A 5 -7.67 20.28 5.30
N GLN A 6 -8.30 21.28 5.93
CA GLN A 6 -9.52 21.89 5.41
C GLN A 6 -9.28 22.55 4.05
N LYS A 7 -8.16 23.28 3.89
CA LYS A 7 -7.77 23.85 2.59
C LYS A 7 -7.57 22.77 1.53
N GLN A 8 -6.85 21.69 1.84
CA GLN A 8 -6.66 20.56 0.92
C GLN A 8 -7.98 19.87 0.55
N SER A 9 -8.85 19.64 1.54
CA SER A 9 -10.20 19.09 1.34
C SER A 9 -11.01 19.95 0.38
N ASN A 10 -11.01 21.28 0.58
CA ASN A 10 -11.76 22.20 -0.27
C ASN A 10 -11.24 22.20 -1.72
N LEU A 11 -9.93 22.06 -1.93
CA LEU A 11 -9.34 21.95 -3.28
C LEU A 11 -9.74 20.66 -4.00
N LEU A 12 -10.04 19.60 -3.26
CA LEU A 12 -10.45 18.32 -3.82
C LEU A 12 -11.96 18.21 -3.99
N PHE A 13 -12.75 19.11 -3.43
CA PHE A 13 -14.20 19.03 -3.44
C PHE A 13 -14.75 18.99 -4.87
N GLY A 14 -15.63 18.03 -5.15
CA GLY A 14 -16.18 17.79 -6.49
C GLY A 14 -15.29 16.97 -7.42
N LEU A 15 -14.03 16.69 -7.06
CA LEU A 15 -13.14 15.83 -7.85
C LEU A 15 -13.34 14.35 -7.50
N PRO A 16 -13.10 13.41 -8.45
CA PRO A 16 -13.22 11.97 -8.18
C PRO A 16 -12.40 11.47 -6.97
N ARG A 17 -11.27 12.13 -6.69
CA ARG A 17 -10.36 11.78 -5.58
C ARG A 17 -10.87 12.23 -4.20
N TYR A 18 -11.91 13.06 -4.13
CA TYR A 18 -12.35 13.68 -2.88
C TYR A 18 -12.67 12.66 -1.77
N LYS A 19 -13.56 11.70 -2.07
CA LYS A 19 -14.00 10.70 -1.09
C LYS A 19 -12.84 9.81 -0.64
N SER A 20 -12.02 9.36 -1.57
CA SER A 20 -10.86 8.52 -1.29
C SER A 20 -9.84 9.22 -0.40
N TRP A 21 -9.63 10.53 -0.62
CA TRP A 21 -8.79 11.35 0.26
C TRP A 21 -9.38 11.44 1.68
N LEU A 22 -10.69 11.68 1.80
CA LEU A 22 -11.37 11.73 3.10
C LEU A 22 -11.25 10.41 3.87
N TYR A 23 -11.52 9.28 3.21
CA TYR A 23 -11.44 7.96 3.84
C TYR A 23 -10.02 7.62 4.27
N GLY A 24 -9.03 7.87 3.41
CA GLY A 24 -7.61 7.67 3.75
C GLY A 24 -7.17 8.49 4.96
N ARG A 25 -7.57 9.77 5.01
CA ARG A 25 -7.23 10.66 6.13
C ARG A 25 -7.96 10.27 7.41
N SER A 26 -9.20 9.81 7.32
CA SER A 26 -9.95 9.27 8.47
C SER A 26 -9.26 8.04 9.05
N ALA A 27 -8.89 7.07 8.21
CA ALA A 27 -8.18 5.86 8.64
C ALA A 27 -6.84 6.20 9.32
N LEU A 28 -6.08 7.13 8.75
CA LEU A 28 -4.81 7.57 9.33
C LEU A 28 -5.01 8.26 10.69
N LYS A 29 -6.04 9.09 10.85
CA LYS A 29 -6.34 9.73 12.14
C LYS A 29 -6.74 8.74 13.22
N ASN A 30 -7.54 7.74 12.87
CA ASN A 30 -7.89 6.67 13.81
C ASN A 30 -6.63 5.93 14.28
N LEU A 31 -5.70 5.64 13.37
CA LEU A 31 -4.41 5.05 13.73
C LEU A 31 -3.61 5.97 14.66
N LEU A 32 -3.46 7.25 14.31
CA LEU A 32 -2.70 8.21 15.14
C LEU A 32 -3.30 8.38 16.53
N SER A 33 -4.64 8.44 16.62
CA SER A 33 -5.37 8.47 17.88
C SER A 33 -5.08 7.23 18.73
N ASN A 34 -5.11 6.03 18.13
CA ASN A 34 -4.82 4.78 18.83
C ASN A 34 -3.37 4.68 19.31
N LEU A 35 -2.45 5.39 18.65
CA LEU A 35 -1.05 5.49 19.03
C LEU A 35 -0.76 6.66 19.98
N ASN A 36 -1.78 7.41 20.42
CA ASN A 36 -1.64 8.64 21.22
C ASN A 36 -0.72 9.69 20.58
N LEU A 37 -0.84 9.87 19.27
CA LEU A 37 -0.08 10.85 18.48
C LEU A 37 -0.96 12.03 18.02
N ASP A 38 -0.31 13.10 17.59
CA ASP A 38 -1.00 14.25 16.97
C ASP A 38 -1.77 13.79 15.72
N MET A 39 -3.07 14.09 15.70
CA MET A 39 -3.98 13.75 14.60
C MET A 39 -3.92 14.75 13.43
N ASP A 40 -3.11 15.81 13.50
CA ASP A 40 -2.88 16.71 12.36
C ASP A 40 -2.02 16.03 11.28
N THR A 41 -2.70 15.39 10.33
CA THR A 41 -2.02 14.68 9.24
C THR A 41 -1.46 15.60 8.16
N SER A 42 -1.66 16.93 8.26
CA SER A 42 -1.18 17.89 7.25
C SER A 42 0.34 17.98 7.17
N ARG A 43 1.04 17.51 8.21
CA ARG A 43 2.50 17.47 8.30
C ARG A 43 3.10 16.18 7.74
N LEU A 44 2.28 15.17 7.49
CA LEU A 44 2.73 13.88 6.98
C LEU A 44 2.82 13.91 5.45
N THR A 45 4.04 13.70 4.95
CA THR A 45 4.33 13.42 3.55
C THR A 45 4.44 11.91 3.34
N PHE A 46 4.04 11.45 2.16
CA PHE A 46 4.16 10.05 1.74
C PHE A 46 5.03 9.97 0.49
N PRO A 47 5.91 8.96 0.35
CA PRO A 47 6.19 7.87 1.30
C PRO A 47 6.69 8.34 2.67
N ASN A 48 6.46 7.53 3.71
CA ASN A 48 6.82 7.88 5.08
C ASN A 48 7.47 6.68 5.79
N SER A 49 8.44 6.95 6.67
CA SER A 49 9.16 5.93 7.42
C SER A 49 8.32 5.23 8.49
N ARG A 50 7.22 5.87 8.94
CA ARG A 50 6.41 5.38 10.06
C ARG A 50 4.97 5.07 9.73
N PHE A 51 4.38 5.75 8.75
CA PHE A 51 2.96 5.60 8.41
C PHE A 51 2.73 5.31 6.94
N SER A 52 1.66 4.60 6.63
CA SER A 52 1.19 4.43 5.25
C SER A 52 -0.33 4.42 5.22
N LEU A 53 -0.91 4.76 4.07
CA LEU A 53 -2.34 4.61 3.86
C LEU A 53 -2.64 4.09 2.45
N SER A 54 -3.77 3.39 2.33
CA SER A 54 -4.37 3.04 1.04
C SER A 54 -5.88 3.21 1.09
N HIS A 55 -6.49 3.24 -0.08
CA HIS A 55 -7.93 3.27 -0.25
C HIS A 55 -8.34 2.44 -1.48
N CYS A 56 -9.49 1.77 -1.39
CA CYS A 56 -10.10 1.07 -2.51
C CYS A 56 -11.61 1.28 -2.42
N VAL A 57 -12.19 1.88 -3.46
CA VAL A 57 -13.62 2.24 -3.51
C VAL A 57 -14.04 3.09 -2.29
N ASN A 58 -14.75 2.49 -1.33
CA ASN A 58 -15.26 3.12 -0.10
C ASN A 58 -14.53 2.65 1.17
N LEU A 59 -13.42 1.92 1.01
CA LEU A 59 -12.59 1.42 2.08
C LEU A 59 -11.27 2.18 2.13
N ALA A 60 -10.74 2.32 3.33
CA ALA A 60 -9.40 2.84 3.54
C ALA A 60 -8.73 2.10 4.69
N VAL A 61 -7.42 1.98 4.59
CA VAL A 61 -6.58 1.38 5.61
C VAL A 61 -5.39 2.30 5.87
N ALA A 62 -4.94 2.34 7.11
CA ALA A 62 -3.69 2.95 7.49
C ALA A 62 -2.88 1.94 8.32
N ALA A 63 -1.57 1.92 8.10
CA ALA A 63 -0.63 1.12 8.86
C ALA A 63 0.44 2.02 9.45
N GLY A 64 0.96 1.65 10.61
CA GLY A 64 2.07 2.38 11.20
C GLY A 64 2.89 1.54 12.16
N LEU A 65 4.13 1.98 12.36
CA LEU A 65 5.03 1.39 13.34
C LEU A 65 4.77 2.01 14.72
N LEU A 66 4.72 1.16 15.74
CA LEU A 66 4.56 1.59 17.14
C LEU A 66 5.64 2.60 17.52
N THR A 67 6.89 2.32 17.13
CA THR A 67 8.05 3.19 17.34
C THR A 67 8.77 3.46 16.03
N GLU A 68 9.46 4.59 15.94
CA GLU A 68 10.39 4.84 14.84
C GLU A 68 11.59 3.90 14.96
N GLN A 69 11.93 3.25 13.85
CA GLN A 69 13.05 2.33 13.75
C GLN A 69 14.04 2.90 12.74
N LYS A 70 15.25 3.24 13.18
CA LYS A 70 16.28 3.86 12.32
C LYS A 70 16.64 3.00 11.11
N SER A 71 16.47 1.68 11.21
CA SER A 71 16.74 0.73 10.13
C SER A 71 15.65 0.69 9.06
N ILE A 72 14.44 1.20 9.33
CA ILE A 72 13.33 1.21 8.39
C ILE A 72 13.29 2.56 7.68
N ASN A 73 13.30 2.53 6.35
CA ASN A 73 13.28 3.74 5.53
C ASN A 73 11.87 4.11 5.05
N GLY A 74 10.96 3.15 5.02
CA GLY A 74 9.58 3.37 4.56
C GLY A 74 8.66 2.21 4.92
N ILE A 75 7.39 2.53 5.12
CA ILE A 75 6.30 1.57 5.26
C ILE A 75 5.26 1.79 4.16
N GLY A 76 4.73 0.69 3.65
CA GLY A 76 3.69 0.67 2.62
C GLY A 76 2.53 -0.21 3.05
N VAL A 77 1.30 0.27 2.86
CA VAL A 77 0.11 -0.58 2.94
C VAL A 77 -0.68 -0.46 1.65
N ASP A 78 -1.25 -1.57 1.20
CA ASP A 78 -2.20 -1.57 0.11
C ASP A 78 -3.39 -2.50 0.35
N LEU A 79 -4.52 -2.16 -0.28
CA LEU A 79 -5.81 -2.81 -0.15
C LEU A 79 -6.45 -2.89 -1.54
N GLU A 80 -6.78 -4.08 -2.01
CA GLU A 80 -7.53 -4.28 -3.24
C GLU A 80 -8.70 -5.25 -3.04
N LEU A 81 -9.84 -4.91 -3.63
CA LEU A 81 -11.00 -5.79 -3.72
C LEU A 81 -10.90 -6.68 -4.97
N ASN A 82 -11.60 -7.82 -4.99
CA ASN A 82 -11.60 -8.64 -6.20
C ASN A 82 -12.19 -7.85 -7.38
N ARG A 83 -11.47 -7.89 -8.50
CA ARG A 83 -11.81 -7.32 -9.79
C ARG A 83 -11.18 -8.16 -10.90
N SER A 84 -11.65 -8.05 -12.12
CA SER A 84 -10.98 -8.73 -13.24
C SER A 84 -9.68 -8.01 -13.63
N VAL A 85 -8.59 -8.75 -13.75
CA VAL A 85 -7.28 -8.29 -14.21
C VAL A 85 -6.89 -9.06 -15.47
N THR A 86 -6.76 -8.34 -16.57
CA THR A 86 -6.38 -8.92 -17.85
C THR A 86 -4.88 -9.24 -17.88
N ASP A 87 -4.50 -10.25 -18.66
CA ASP A 87 -3.09 -10.62 -18.88
C ASP A 87 -2.27 -9.42 -19.39
N MET A 88 -2.88 -8.57 -20.22
CA MET A 88 -2.21 -7.37 -20.75
C MET A 88 -1.82 -6.40 -19.63
N HIS A 89 -2.69 -6.19 -18.64
CA HIS A 89 -2.39 -5.33 -17.50
C HIS A 89 -1.21 -5.86 -16.68
N THR A 90 -1.06 -7.18 -16.56
CA THR A 90 0.05 -7.80 -15.81
C THR A 90 1.44 -7.45 -16.36
N LYS A 91 1.53 -7.08 -17.64
CA LYS A 91 2.82 -6.71 -18.25
C LYS A 91 3.43 -5.43 -17.68
N PHE A 92 2.62 -4.56 -17.08
CA PHE A 92 3.07 -3.28 -16.52
C PHE A 92 3.64 -3.39 -15.10
N TYR A 93 3.30 -4.44 -14.36
CA TYR A 93 3.66 -4.54 -12.94
C TYR A 93 4.29 -5.87 -12.52
N LEU A 94 4.17 -6.93 -13.33
CA LEU A 94 4.78 -8.22 -13.06
C LEU A 94 5.98 -8.48 -13.99
N SER A 95 7.02 -9.10 -13.44
CA SER A 95 8.13 -9.67 -14.20
C SER A 95 7.67 -10.93 -14.97
N ARG A 96 8.54 -11.47 -15.84
CA ARG A 96 8.25 -12.73 -16.54
C ARG A 96 8.07 -13.91 -15.58
N ILE A 97 8.82 -13.94 -14.48
CA ILE A 97 8.77 -15.01 -13.47
C ILE A 97 7.47 -14.90 -12.66
N GLU A 98 7.11 -13.68 -12.26
CA GLU A 98 5.89 -13.42 -11.50
C GLU A 98 4.63 -13.72 -12.32
N ARG A 99 4.61 -13.36 -13.61
CA ARG A 99 3.49 -13.71 -14.51
C ARG A 99 3.30 -15.22 -14.68
N ARG A 100 4.38 -16.01 -14.64
CA ARG A 100 4.28 -17.48 -14.68
C ARG A 100 3.74 -18.08 -13.39
N SER A 101 3.94 -17.38 -12.29
CA SER A 101 3.49 -17.81 -10.96
C SER A 101 2.06 -17.37 -10.65
N ALA A 102 1.56 -16.35 -11.35
CA ALA A 102 0.19 -15.87 -11.22
C ALA A 102 -0.77 -16.72 -12.07
N LEU A 103 -1.28 -17.81 -11.48
CA LEU A 103 -2.04 -18.83 -12.21
C LEU A 103 -3.47 -18.37 -12.55
N ASP A 104 -4.05 -17.54 -11.70
CA ASP A 104 -5.42 -17.05 -11.85
C ASP A 104 -5.54 -15.54 -11.60
N ASN A 105 -6.78 -15.05 -11.61
CA ASN A 105 -7.08 -13.66 -11.35
C ASN A 105 -6.78 -13.24 -9.91
N ASP A 106 -6.88 -14.17 -8.97
CA ASP A 106 -6.68 -13.93 -7.55
C ASP A 106 -5.21 -13.66 -7.25
N ASP A 107 -4.31 -14.45 -7.83
CA ASP A 107 -2.87 -14.22 -7.79
C ASP A 107 -2.46 -12.88 -8.39
N ARG A 108 -3.10 -12.49 -9.51
CA ARG A 108 -2.79 -11.23 -10.19
C ARG A 108 -3.09 -10.03 -9.32
N ILE A 109 -4.21 -10.06 -8.59
CA ILE A 109 -4.57 -9.02 -7.62
C ILE A 109 -3.64 -9.09 -6.42
N ARG A 110 -3.40 -10.29 -5.86
CA ARG A 110 -2.48 -10.47 -4.73
C ARG A 110 -1.13 -9.83 -5.00
N LEU A 111 -0.52 -10.15 -6.15
CA LEU A 111 0.77 -9.60 -6.53
C LEU A 111 0.69 -8.10 -6.82
N TRP A 112 -0.41 -7.59 -7.39
CA TRP A 112 -0.62 -6.15 -7.51
C TRP A 112 -0.60 -5.46 -6.15
N THR A 113 -1.35 -5.99 -5.18
CA THR A 113 -1.43 -5.44 -3.81
C THR A 113 -0.06 -5.46 -3.13
N ILE A 114 0.72 -6.54 -3.29
CA ILE A 114 2.10 -6.60 -2.80
C ILE A 114 2.94 -5.49 -3.44
N LYS A 115 2.89 -5.33 -4.76
CA LYS A 115 3.70 -4.34 -5.49
C LYS A 115 3.37 -2.90 -5.11
N GLU A 116 2.09 -2.58 -4.94
CA GLU A 116 1.64 -1.27 -4.46
C GLU A 116 2.15 -0.99 -3.03
N ALA A 117 2.11 -1.99 -2.14
CA ALA A 117 2.69 -1.86 -0.81
C ALA A 117 4.22 -1.62 -0.89
N LEU A 118 4.94 -2.36 -1.73
CA LEU A 118 6.38 -2.14 -1.94
C LEU A 118 6.68 -0.73 -2.46
N PHE A 119 5.91 -0.25 -3.45
CA PHE A 119 6.02 1.10 -4.00
C PHE A 119 5.80 2.19 -2.94
N LYS A 120 4.83 2.01 -2.05
CA LYS A 120 4.56 2.96 -0.95
C LYS A 120 5.61 2.89 0.16
N ALA A 121 6.27 1.75 0.33
CA ALA A 121 7.37 1.57 1.26
C ALA A 121 8.71 2.13 0.75
N ASP A 122 8.82 2.48 -0.52
CA ASP A 122 10.05 3.05 -1.09
C ASP A 122 10.05 4.58 -0.99
N PRO A 123 10.91 5.22 -0.18
CA PRO A 123 10.99 6.67 -0.10
C PRO A 123 11.44 7.34 -1.41
N ASP A 124 12.07 6.61 -2.33
CA ASP A 124 12.52 7.14 -3.62
C ASP A 124 11.62 6.72 -4.78
N ASN A 125 10.34 6.40 -4.49
CA ASN A 125 9.41 5.83 -5.45
C ASN A 125 9.04 6.74 -6.64
N GLN A 126 9.29 8.05 -6.53
CA GLN A 126 8.96 9.08 -7.54
C GLN A 126 9.57 8.84 -8.93
N HIS A 127 10.54 7.93 -9.03
CA HIS A 127 11.23 7.57 -10.27
C HIS A 127 11.16 6.06 -10.54
N THR A 128 10.18 5.39 -9.95
CA THR A 128 9.98 3.94 -10.07
C THR A 128 8.59 3.64 -10.60
N VAL A 129 8.42 2.42 -11.12
CA VAL A 129 7.10 1.86 -11.45
C VAL A 129 6.98 0.50 -10.77
N LEU A 130 5.77 -0.03 -10.64
CA LEU A 130 5.54 -1.31 -9.97
C LEU A 130 6.40 -2.46 -10.53
N GLY A 131 6.64 -2.49 -11.85
CA GLY A 131 7.50 -3.48 -12.48
C GLY A 131 8.98 -3.41 -12.09
N HIS A 132 9.45 -2.36 -11.40
CA HIS A 132 10.82 -2.25 -10.89
C HIS A 132 11.04 -2.96 -9.56
N TYR A 133 9.98 -3.34 -8.88
CA TYR A 133 10.06 -4.17 -7.68
C TYR A 133 10.05 -5.61 -8.15
N GLU A 134 10.85 -6.49 -7.58
CA GLU A 134 10.94 -7.92 -7.90
C GLU A 134 10.74 -8.70 -6.61
N ILE A 135 9.71 -9.56 -6.59
CA ILE A 135 9.42 -10.46 -5.47
C ILE A 135 10.30 -11.70 -5.63
N GLU A 136 11.02 -12.11 -4.58
CA GLU A 136 11.93 -13.25 -4.65
C GLU A 136 11.19 -14.57 -4.91
N ASP A 137 10.11 -14.81 -4.16
CA ASP A 137 9.21 -15.95 -4.37
C ASP A 137 7.75 -15.47 -4.43
N PRO A 138 7.17 -15.33 -5.64
CA PRO A 138 5.80 -14.85 -5.81
C PRO A 138 4.72 -15.83 -5.32
N SER A 139 5.07 -17.08 -4.99
CA SER A 139 4.12 -18.04 -4.42
C SER A 139 3.84 -17.80 -2.94
N LEU A 140 4.73 -17.08 -2.24
CA LEU A 140 4.61 -16.84 -0.80
C LEU A 140 3.76 -15.61 -0.49
N LEU A 141 2.97 -15.73 0.60
CA LEU A 141 2.19 -14.64 1.18
C LEU A 141 3.05 -13.63 1.94
N GLN A 142 4.24 -14.04 2.37
CA GLN A 142 5.21 -13.18 3.04
C GLN A 142 6.60 -13.50 2.50
N GLY A 143 7.46 -12.50 2.41
CA GLY A 143 8.77 -12.72 1.85
C GLY A 143 9.56 -11.45 1.63
N LYS A 144 10.59 -11.59 0.80
CA LYS A 144 11.51 -10.52 0.43
C LYS A 144 11.23 -10.04 -0.99
N ALA A 145 11.50 -8.77 -1.21
CA ALA A 145 11.53 -8.18 -2.53
C ALA A 145 12.70 -7.19 -2.63
N LYS A 146 13.09 -6.86 -3.86
CA LYS A 146 14.10 -5.84 -4.15
C LYS A 146 13.57 -4.88 -5.21
N ASN A 147 14.02 -3.62 -5.20
CA ASN A 147 13.81 -2.75 -6.34
C ASN A 147 15.03 -2.77 -7.29
N ASN A 148 14.90 -2.14 -8.46
CA ASN A 148 15.97 -2.00 -9.44
C ASN A 148 17.21 -1.19 -8.98
N ARG A 149 17.17 -0.62 -7.77
CA ARG A 149 18.30 0.09 -7.12
C ARG A 149 18.95 -0.74 -6.01
N GLY A 150 18.53 -2.01 -5.84
CA GLY A 150 19.06 -2.91 -4.82
C GLY A 150 18.52 -2.67 -3.41
N ARG A 151 17.52 -1.79 -3.23
CA ARG A 151 16.85 -1.62 -1.93
C ARG A 151 16.08 -2.89 -1.60
N SER A 152 16.19 -3.35 -0.36
CA SER A 152 15.51 -4.55 0.12
C SER A 152 14.21 -4.21 0.85
N PHE A 153 13.23 -5.08 0.67
CA PHE A 153 11.90 -4.96 1.26
C PHE A 153 11.49 -6.30 1.86
N TYR A 154 10.66 -6.22 2.90
CA TYR A 154 9.93 -7.36 3.44
C TYR A 154 8.44 -7.06 3.36
N TYR A 155 7.65 -8.04 2.96
CA TYR A 155 6.21 -7.91 2.85
C TYR A 155 5.48 -9.05 3.56
N SER A 156 4.25 -8.76 3.97
CA SER A 156 3.24 -9.75 4.34
C SER A 156 1.93 -9.36 3.67
N CYS A 157 1.24 -10.34 3.10
CA CYS A 157 0.01 -10.19 2.37
C CYS A 157 -1.01 -11.22 2.84
N GLU A 158 -2.22 -10.76 3.12
CA GLU A 158 -3.28 -11.59 3.65
C GLU A 158 -4.56 -11.42 2.85
N LYS A 159 -5.31 -12.52 2.75
CA LYS A 159 -6.65 -12.48 2.17
C LYS A 159 -7.58 -11.80 3.16
N LEU A 160 -8.28 -10.77 2.72
CA LEU A 160 -9.28 -10.13 3.56
C LEU A 160 -10.58 -10.91 3.53
N PRO A 161 -11.12 -11.33 4.69
CA PRO A 161 -12.46 -11.92 4.77
C PRO A 161 -13.52 -10.80 4.73
N MET A 162 -13.55 -10.04 3.63
CA MET A 162 -14.43 -8.88 3.45
C MET A 162 -15.92 -9.23 3.55
N ASP A 163 -16.26 -10.45 3.16
CA ASP A 163 -17.59 -11.06 3.26
C ASP A 163 -18.07 -11.18 4.71
N LYS A 164 -17.15 -11.39 5.66
CA LYS A 164 -17.48 -11.54 7.09
C LYS A 164 -17.57 -10.22 7.85
N ILE A 165 -16.93 -9.17 7.35
CA ILE A 165 -16.75 -7.91 8.10
C ILE A 165 -17.66 -6.80 7.55
N PHE A 166 -17.92 -6.75 6.24
CA PHE A 166 -18.53 -5.59 5.62
C PHE A 166 -19.75 -5.87 4.73
N GLU A 167 -20.23 -7.13 4.67
CA GLU A 167 -21.27 -7.58 3.71
C GLU A 167 -20.90 -7.31 2.22
N ILE A 168 -19.64 -6.93 1.97
CA ILE A 168 -19.09 -6.67 0.64
C ILE A 168 -18.64 -8.01 0.06
N ARG A 169 -19.41 -8.54 -0.91
CA ARG A 169 -19.18 -9.85 -1.54
C ARG A 169 -17.97 -9.93 -2.47
N SER A 170 -17.09 -8.92 -2.49
CA SER A 170 -15.98 -8.87 -3.44
C SER A 170 -14.66 -9.41 -2.90
N GLY A 171 -14.55 -9.95 -1.68
CA GLY A 171 -13.27 -10.44 -1.13
C GLY A 171 -12.14 -9.40 -1.26
N GLY A 172 -10.88 -9.83 -1.15
CA GLY A 172 -9.74 -8.97 -1.50
C GLY A 172 -8.43 -9.38 -0.86
N TRP A 173 -7.43 -8.53 -1.03
CA TRP A 173 -6.09 -8.67 -0.47
C TRP A 173 -5.69 -7.39 0.26
N ILE A 174 -4.99 -7.56 1.38
CA ILE A 174 -4.25 -6.49 2.04
C ILE A 174 -2.77 -6.88 2.03
N SER A 175 -1.88 -5.91 1.82
CA SER A 175 -0.44 -6.12 1.96
C SER A 175 0.18 -4.99 2.76
N CYS A 176 1.10 -5.35 3.63
CA CYS A 176 2.01 -4.43 4.30
C CYS A 176 3.44 -4.72 3.85
N ALA A 177 4.24 -3.67 3.66
CA ALA A 177 5.64 -3.77 3.29
C ALA A 177 6.48 -2.78 4.09
N VAL A 178 7.73 -3.14 4.35
CA VAL A 178 8.74 -2.28 4.97
C VAL A 178 10.01 -2.31 4.14
N SER A 179 10.66 -1.16 3.98
CA SER A 179 11.93 -1.04 3.28
C SER A 179 13.09 -0.80 4.24
N PHE A 180 14.24 -1.38 3.92
CA PHE A 180 15.48 -1.24 4.66
C PHE A 180 16.54 -0.60 3.76
N SER A 181 17.52 0.04 4.38
CA SER A 181 18.67 0.56 3.66
C SER A 181 19.42 -0.60 3.01
N SER A 182 19.90 -0.41 1.79
CA SER A 182 20.83 -1.35 1.17
C SER A 182 22.03 -1.49 2.10
N SER A 183 22.40 -2.73 2.46
CA SER A 183 23.65 -2.99 3.16
C SER A 183 24.78 -2.44 2.27
N THR A 184 25.45 -1.40 2.72
CA THR A 184 26.72 -0.92 2.12
C THR A 184 27.79 -2.00 2.18
#